data_AF-A0A652L1R8-F1
#
_entry.id   AF-A0A652L1R8-F1
#
_cell.length_a   1.000
_cell.length_b   1.000
_cell.length_c   1.000
_cell.angle_alpha   90.00
_cell.angle_beta   90.00
_cell.angle_gamma   90.00
#
_symmetry.space_group_name_H-M   'P 1'
#
loop_
_entity.id
_entity.type
_entity.pdbx_description
1 polymer ?
#
loop_
_entity_poly.entity_id
_entity_poly.type
_entity_poly.pdbx_seq_one_letter_code
_entity_poly.pdbx_strand_id
1 'polypeptide(L)'
;MAESAERNDQRRLRPAPLIFEPAEATADPEHFFDLESMEDPRELLSRATELTLAFRAATDRAVEFQAIAAAQLADPRRFDRLTAADVAARAEWTEDYARKMIEFGRDLIRAGGRPAED
;
A
#
# COMPACT_ATOMS: atom_id res chain seq x y z
N MET A 1 -16.70 -47.21 33.06
CA MET A 1 -15.35 -46.61 33.13
C MET A 1 -15.35 -45.44 32.18
N ALA A 2 -15.21 -44.22 32.68
CA ALA A 2 -15.20 -42.99 31.88
C ALA A 2 -13.86 -42.32 32.18
N GLU A 3 -12.97 -42.29 31.19
CA GLU A 3 -11.70 -41.59 31.31
C GLU A 3 -11.80 -40.27 30.54
N SER A 4 -11.53 -39.22 31.30
CA SER A 4 -11.75 -37.82 31.00
C SER A 4 -10.82 -37.33 29.89
N ALA A 5 -11.39 -36.60 28.93
CA ALA A 5 -10.63 -35.84 27.95
C ALA A 5 -9.78 -34.77 28.65
N GLU A 6 -8.46 -34.98 28.70
CA GLU A 6 -7.49 -33.98 29.12
C GLU A 6 -7.46 -32.84 28.09
N ARG A 7 -8.15 -31.74 28.41
CA ARG A 7 -8.06 -30.47 27.69
C ARG A 7 -6.69 -29.86 27.97
N ASN A 8 -5.84 -29.83 26.95
CA ASN A 8 -4.58 -29.11 26.91
C ASN A 8 -4.86 -27.59 26.93
N ASP A 9 -4.95 -27.02 28.14
CA ASP A 9 -5.16 -25.60 28.38
C ASP A 9 -3.80 -24.88 28.42
N GLN A 10 -3.23 -24.62 27.23
CA GLN A 10 -2.00 -23.83 27.09
C GLN A 10 -2.31 -22.39 27.52
N ARG A 11 -1.88 -22.02 28.73
CA ARG A 11 -1.95 -20.65 29.26
C ARG A 11 -1.40 -19.64 28.25
N ARG A 12 -2.29 -18.85 27.66
CA ARG A 12 -1.94 -17.72 26.80
C ARG A 12 -1.20 -16.68 27.64
N LEU A 13 0.12 -16.57 27.45
CA LEU A 13 0.92 -15.49 28.02
C LEU A 13 0.41 -14.16 27.45
N ARG A 14 -0.07 -13.27 28.32
CA ARG A 14 -0.46 -11.92 27.91
C ARG A 14 0.80 -11.08 27.74
N PRO A 15 0.91 -10.28 26.65
CA PRO A 15 2.04 -9.40 26.45
C PRO A 15 2.15 -8.41 27.61
N ALA A 16 3.38 -8.14 28.05
CA ALA A 16 3.66 -7.21 29.13
C ALA A 16 3.26 -5.77 28.70
N PRO A 17 2.68 -4.99 29.61
CA PRO A 17 2.34 -3.59 29.33
C PRO A 17 3.61 -2.76 29.11
N LEU A 18 3.55 -1.84 28.15
CA LEU A 18 4.64 -0.91 27.87
C LEU A 18 4.85 0.01 29.07
N ILE A 19 6.10 0.14 29.50
CA ILE A 19 6.50 0.98 30.66
C ILE A 19 6.61 2.47 30.25
N PHE A 20 6.72 2.75 28.95
CA PHE A 20 6.86 4.09 28.39
C PHE A 20 5.93 4.24 27.19
N GLU A 21 5.41 5.45 27.00
CA GLU A 21 4.76 5.83 25.76
C GLU A 21 5.84 6.01 24.69
N PRO A 22 5.64 5.50 23.46
CA PRO A 22 6.53 5.80 22.36
C PRO A 22 6.57 7.31 22.16
N ALA A 23 7.77 7.88 21.99
CA ALA A 23 7.93 9.29 21.69
C ALA A 23 7.05 9.61 20.48
N GLU A 24 6.11 10.55 20.67
CA GLU A 24 5.29 11.06 19.59
C GLU A 24 6.27 11.64 18.56
N ALA A 25 6.29 11.06 17.35
CA ALA A 25 7.07 11.61 16.26
C ALA A 25 6.41 12.94 15.89
N THR A 26 6.81 14.02 16.57
CA THR A 26 6.54 15.38 16.15
C THR A 26 7.38 15.61 14.89
N ALA A 27 6.93 15.05 13.77
CA ALA A 27 7.30 15.59 12.47
C ALA A 27 6.87 17.05 12.51
N ASP A 28 7.81 17.96 12.29
CA ASP A 28 7.44 19.34 11.98
C ASP A 28 6.47 19.27 10.78
N PRO A 29 5.20 19.66 10.94
CA PRO A 29 4.21 19.55 9.86
C PRO A 29 4.66 20.30 8.60
N GLU A 30 5.55 21.28 8.76
CA GLU A 30 5.91 22.20 7.69
C GLU A 30 7.06 21.67 6.80
N HIS A 31 7.90 20.71 7.25
CA HIS A 31 9.13 20.36 6.51
C HIS A 31 9.52 18.87 6.53
N PHE A 32 8.67 17.97 6.02
CA PHE A 32 8.90 16.51 6.03
C PHE A 32 10.25 16.03 5.44
N PHE A 33 10.90 16.83 4.58
CA PHE A 33 12.17 16.48 3.92
C PHE A 33 13.33 17.46 4.21
N ASP A 34 13.10 18.50 5.02
CA ASP A 34 14.09 19.53 5.41
C ASP A 34 14.85 20.22 4.26
N LEU A 35 14.35 20.16 3.02
CA LEU A 35 15.05 20.71 1.85
C LEU A 35 15.22 22.23 1.92
N GLU A 36 14.22 22.92 2.48
CA GLU A 36 14.20 24.39 2.59
C GLU A 36 15.24 24.92 3.60
N SER A 37 15.74 24.06 4.49
CA SER A 37 16.80 24.39 5.45
C SER A 37 18.21 24.14 4.91
N MET A 38 18.36 23.57 3.70
CA MET A 38 19.66 23.25 3.11
C MET A 38 20.26 24.46 2.39
N GLU A 39 21.39 24.97 2.89
CA GLU A 39 22.06 26.14 2.31
C GLU A 39 23.08 25.78 1.21
N ASP A 40 23.71 24.59 1.26
CA ASP A 40 24.65 24.15 0.21
C ASP A 40 23.90 23.63 -1.03
N PRO A 41 24.02 24.29 -2.20
CA PRO A 41 23.34 23.85 -3.42
C PRO A 41 23.74 22.44 -3.88
N ARG A 42 24.95 21.96 -3.55
CA ARG A 42 25.40 20.61 -3.92
C ARG A 42 24.70 19.55 -3.08
N GLU A 43 24.57 19.81 -1.78
CA GLU A 43 23.85 18.93 -0.86
C GLU A 43 22.36 18.89 -1.23
N LEU A 44 21.76 20.06 -1.46
CA LEU A 44 20.37 20.17 -1.91
C LEU A 44 20.12 19.37 -3.20
N LEU A 45 20.98 19.50 -4.21
CA LEU A 45 20.86 18.75 -5.46
C LEU A 45 20.95 17.24 -5.23
N SER A 46 21.91 16.78 -4.41
CA SER A 46 22.07 15.35 -4.10
C SER A 46 20.80 14.80 -3.42
N ARG A 47 20.31 15.49 -2.39
CA ARG A 47 19.13 15.10 -1.63
C ARG A 47 17.86 15.11 -2.45
N ALA A 48 17.62 16.15 -3.24
CA ALA A 48 16.47 16.22 -4.14
C ALA A 48 16.50 15.10 -5.20
N THR A 49 17.68 14.70 -5.67
CA THR A 49 17.83 13.60 -6.63
C THR A 49 17.48 12.26 -6.00
N GLU A 50 17.98 11.98 -4.79
CA GLU A 50 17.62 10.77 -4.03
C GLU A 50 16.11 10.67 -3.82
N LEU A 51 15.47 11.76 -3.38
CA LEU A 51 14.02 11.82 -3.17
C LEU A 51 13.25 11.60 -4.46
N THR A 52 13.67 12.20 -5.57
CA THR A 52 13.01 12.00 -6.88
C THR A 52 12.99 10.53 -7.28
N LEU A 53 14.11 9.83 -7.11
CA LEU A 53 14.18 8.39 -7.41
C LEU A 53 13.29 7.57 -6.48
N ALA A 54 13.29 7.90 -5.18
CA ALA A 54 12.44 7.22 -4.20
C ALA A 54 10.94 7.42 -4.50
N PHE A 55 10.52 8.65 -4.82
CA PHE A 55 9.14 8.96 -5.18
C PHE A 55 8.70 8.33 -6.49
N ARG A 56 9.60 8.19 -7.46
CA ARG A 56 9.30 7.45 -8.69
C ARG A 56 8.99 6.00 -8.37
N ALA A 57 9.85 5.33 -7.61
CA ALA A 57 9.60 3.95 -7.17
C ALA A 57 8.31 3.82 -6.34
N ALA A 58 8.02 4.80 -5.47
CA ALA A 58 6.78 4.84 -4.71
C ALA A 58 5.55 5.02 -5.61
N THR A 59 5.65 5.87 -6.65
CA THR A 59 4.60 6.09 -7.65
C THR A 59 4.32 4.81 -8.42
N ASP A 60 5.36 4.15 -8.92
CA ASP A 60 5.25 2.88 -9.65
C ASP A 60 4.51 1.83 -8.79
N ARG A 61 4.90 1.72 -7.52
CA ARG A 61 4.25 0.78 -6.60
C ARG A 61 2.81 1.18 -6.26
N ALA A 62 2.53 2.46 -6.11
CA ALA A 62 1.17 2.96 -5.87
C ALA A 62 0.24 2.65 -7.07
N VAL A 63 0.74 2.79 -8.30
CA VAL A 63 0.00 2.45 -9.52
C VAL A 63 -0.35 0.96 -9.57
N GLU A 64 0.58 0.08 -9.20
CA GLU A 64 0.29 -1.36 -9.10
C GLU A 64 -0.83 -1.65 -8.09
N PHE A 65 -0.81 -0.99 -6.93
CA PHE A 65 -1.88 -1.14 -5.94
C PHE A 65 -3.22 -0.56 -6.41
N GLN A 66 -3.20 0.56 -7.13
CA GLN A 66 -4.40 1.11 -7.78
C GLN A 66 -4.99 0.11 -8.79
N ALA A 67 -4.15 -0.55 -9.59
CA ALA A 67 -4.59 -1.58 -10.52
C ALA A 67 -5.20 -2.79 -9.81
N ILE A 68 -4.55 -3.28 -8.75
CA ILE A 68 -5.05 -4.38 -7.93
C ILE A 68 -6.42 -4.02 -7.31
N ALA A 69 -6.55 -2.81 -6.76
CA ALA A 69 -7.81 -2.33 -6.19
C ALA A 69 -8.91 -2.23 -7.26
N ALA A 70 -8.60 -1.67 -8.43
CA ALA A 70 -9.54 -1.60 -9.55
C ALA A 70 -10.01 -3.01 -9.98
N ALA A 71 -9.08 -3.95 -10.12
CA ALA A 71 -9.38 -5.34 -10.46
C ALA A 71 -10.29 -6.01 -9.42
N GLN A 72 -10.02 -5.80 -8.13
CA GLN A 72 -10.83 -6.33 -7.04
C GLN A 72 -12.22 -5.69 -7.00
N LEU A 73 -12.37 -4.39 -7.28
CA LEU A 73 -13.66 -3.72 -7.33
C LEU A 73 -14.52 -4.19 -8.51
N ALA A 74 -13.89 -4.54 -9.63
CA ALA A 74 -14.55 -5.03 -10.83
C ALA A 74 -14.65 -6.57 -10.91
N ASP A 75 -14.33 -7.30 -9.83
CA ASP A 75 -14.38 -8.76 -9.81
C ASP A 75 -15.82 -9.26 -9.98
N PRO A 76 -16.13 -10.08 -11.01
CA PRO A 76 -17.48 -10.60 -11.23
C PRO A 76 -18.01 -11.48 -10.09
N ARG A 77 -17.14 -11.99 -9.21
CA ARG A 77 -17.53 -12.80 -8.05
C ARG A 77 -18.09 -11.96 -6.90
N ARG A 78 -17.93 -10.64 -6.93
CA ARG A 78 -18.48 -9.71 -5.95
C ARG A 78 -19.94 -9.39 -6.24
N PHE A 79 -20.72 -9.27 -5.17
CA PHE A 79 -22.11 -8.82 -5.25
C PHE A 79 -22.20 -7.32 -5.54
N ASP A 80 -21.24 -6.52 -5.07
CA ASP A 80 -21.14 -5.07 -5.20
C ASP A 80 -20.16 -4.64 -6.30
N ARG A 81 -19.95 -5.49 -7.32
CA ARG A 81 -18.98 -5.23 -8.38
C ARG A 81 -19.27 -3.89 -9.07
N LEU A 82 -18.21 -3.14 -9.34
CA LEU A 82 -18.28 -1.90 -10.10
C LEU A 82 -18.10 -2.18 -11.60
N THR A 83 -18.74 -1.37 -12.45
CA THR A 83 -18.40 -1.32 -13.87
C THR A 83 -17.09 -0.56 -14.08
N ALA A 84 -16.46 -0.70 -15.26
CA ALA A 84 -15.27 0.08 -15.58
C ALA A 84 -15.55 1.60 -15.53
N ALA A 85 -16.75 2.03 -15.91
CA ALA A 85 -17.18 3.43 -15.82
C ALA A 85 -17.28 3.91 -14.37
N ASP A 86 -17.82 3.07 -13.47
CA ASP A 86 -17.94 3.42 -12.04
C ASP A 86 -16.59 3.45 -11.32
N VAL A 87 -15.65 2.59 -11.73
CA VAL A 87 -14.25 2.63 -11.28
C VAL A 87 -13.58 3.90 -11.79
N ALA A 88 -13.76 4.21 -13.08
CA ALA A 88 -13.22 5.40 -13.71
C ALA A 88 -13.68 6.69 -13.03
N ALA A 89 -14.98 6.79 -12.73
CA ALA A 89 -15.55 7.94 -12.02
C ALA A 89 -14.95 8.13 -10.62
N ARG A 90 -14.65 7.05 -9.89
CA ARG A 90 -14.05 7.12 -8.55
C ARG A 90 -12.58 7.48 -8.56
N ALA A 91 -11.86 7.06 -9.58
CA ALA A 91 -10.43 7.26 -9.71
C ALA A 91 -10.07 8.47 -10.58
N GLU A 92 -11.06 9.23 -11.03
CA GLU A 92 -10.90 10.36 -11.97
C GLU A 92 -10.18 9.95 -13.26
N TRP A 93 -10.52 8.76 -13.77
CA TRP A 93 -9.97 8.20 -14.99
C TRP A 93 -10.97 8.25 -16.14
N THR A 94 -10.46 8.03 -17.35
CA THR A 94 -11.32 7.63 -18.47
C THR A 94 -11.73 6.17 -18.31
N GLU A 95 -12.88 5.79 -18.86
CA GLU A 95 -13.34 4.40 -18.82
C GLU A 95 -12.35 3.44 -19.48
N ASP A 96 -11.78 3.84 -20.63
CA ASP A 96 -10.78 3.07 -21.36
C ASP A 96 -9.52 2.78 -20.52
N TYR A 97 -9.07 3.79 -19.75
CA TYR A 97 -7.94 3.61 -18.85
C TYR A 97 -8.30 2.70 -17.68
N ALA A 98 -9.49 2.84 -17.10
CA ALA A 98 -9.96 1.94 -16.04
C ALA A 98 -10.02 0.48 -16.50
N ARG A 99 -10.45 0.21 -17.73
CA ARG A 99 -10.42 -1.16 -18.29
C ARG A 99 -9.00 -1.73 -18.34
N LYS A 100 -8.04 -0.96 -18.83
CA LYS A 100 -6.61 -1.36 -18.84
C LYS A 100 -6.08 -1.61 -17.44
N MET A 101 -6.43 -0.77 -16.47
CA MET A 101 -5.99 -0.92 -15.07
C MET A 101 -6.61 -2.16 -14.40
N ILE A 102 -7.87 -2.47 -14.69
CA ILE A 102 -8.53 -3.69 -14.22
C ILE A 102 -7.83 -4.93 -14.79
N GLU A 103 -7.51 -4.92 -16.09
CA GLU A 103 -6.79 -6.01 -16.75
C GLU A 103 -5.39 -6.19 -16.15
N PHE A 104 -4.61 -5.12 -16.08
CA PHE A 104 -3.29 -5.13 -15.47
C PHE A 104 -3.32 -5.64 -14.02
N GLY A 105 -4.28 -5.18 -13.21
CA GLY A 105 -4.45 -5.64 -11.84
C GLY A 105 -4.79 -7.13 -11.72
N ARG A 106 -5.58 -7.68 -12.65
CA ARG A 106 -5.88 -9.12 -12.70
C ARG A 106 -4.63 -9.94 -13.00
N ASP A 107 -3.80 -9.44 -13.91
CA ASP A 107 -2.53 -10.10 -14.26
C ASP A 107 -1.54 -10.04 -13.10
N LEU A 108 -1.43 -8.91 -12.40
CA LEU A 108 -0.64 -8.78 -11.17
C LEU A 108 -1.09 -9.77 -10.07
N ILE A 109 -2.41 -9.89 -9.85
CA ILE A 109 -2.95 -10.86 -8.87
C ILE A 109 -2.57 -12.29 -9.26
N ARG A 110 -2.65 -12.64 -10.56
CA ARG A 110 -2.25 -13.96 -11.06
C ARG A 110 -0.75 -14.22 -10.89
N ALA A 111 0.08 -13.19 -11.05
CA ALA A 111 1.53 -13.25 -10.88
C ALA A 111 1.99 -13.20 -9.40
N GLY A 112 1.07 -13.05 -8.45
CA GLY A 112 1.39 -12.95 -7.02
C GLY A 112 1.96 -11.59 -6.61
N GLY A 113 1.58 -10.52 -7.30
CA GLY A 113 1.99 -9.14 -6.99
C GLY A 113 3.39 -8.78 -7.50
N ARG A 114 3.98 -9.59 -8.38
CA ARG A 114 5.17 -9.24 -9.16
C ARG A 114 4.74 -8.77 -10.55
N PRO A 115 5.24 -7.63 -11.04
CA PRO A 115 5.03 -7.26 -12.44
C PRO A 115 5.63 -8.33 -13.35
N ALA A 116 5.01 -8.55 -14.52
CA ALA A 116 5.59 -9.40 -15.55
C ALA A 116 6.92 -8.76 -15.98
N GLU A 117 8.03 -9.44 -15.72
CA GLU A 117 9.32 -9.07 -16.29
C GLU A 117 9.27 -9.45 -17.79
N ASP A 118 9.26 -8.44 -18.67
CA ASP A 118 9.45 -8.59 -20.12
C ASP A 118 10.95 -8.75 -20.46
#